data_AF-A0A924ITG8-F1
#
_entry.id   AF-A0A924ITG8-F1
#
_cell.length_a   1.000
_cell.length_b   1.000
_cell.length_c   1.000
_cell.angle_alpha   90.00
_cell.angle_beta   90.00
_cell.angle_gamma   90.00
#
_symmetry.space_group_name_H-M   'P 1'
#
loop_
_entity.id
_entity.type
_entity.pdbx_description
1 polymer ?
#
loop_
_entity_poly.entity_id
_entity_poly.type
_entity_poly.pdbx_seq_one_letter_code
_entity_poly.pdbx_strand_id
1 'polypeptide(L)'
;MNQHFATVAIACSILFASAGVSAQDAAPEVEPWNAKFQATYIWQKHPGFSAAYSGPNSLLSTPEKSYSFTSTAYLGLRLARDTELYFNPEAVQGVAFSGLTGLGGLNNSELQKTAGASVTLYRARLFVRQTWGLGGEREAVESQANQLGGSRDKNRVVL
;
A
#
# COMPACT_ATOMS: atom_id res chain seq x y z
N MET A 1 -17.98 -4.68 -44.84
CA MET A 1 -19.00 -4.04 -43.98
C MET A 1 -18.27 -3.44 -42.79
N ASN A 2 -18.47 -2.15 -42.56
CA ASN A 2 -17.50 -1.21 -41.98
C ASN A 2 -17.14 -1.46 -40.52
N GLN A 3 -15.85 -1.30 -40.22
CA GLN A 3 -15.24 -1.23 -38.89
C GLN A 3 -15.12 0.24 -38.48
N HIS A 4 -15.81 0.69 -37.43
CA HIS A 4 -15.42 1.88 -36.65
C HIS A 4 -16.07 1.82 -35.25
N PHE A 5 -15.32 1.36 -34.25
CA PHE A 5 -15.65 1.60 -32.83
C PHE A 5 -14.90 2.86 -32.39
N ALA A 6 -15.64 3.97 -32.25
CA ALA A 6 -15.12 5.21 -31.70
C ALA A 6 -14.96 5.06 -30.17
N THR A 7 -13.73 5.00 -29.69
CA THR A 7 -13.42 5.13 -28.26
C THR A 7 -13.22 6.60 -27.96
N VAL A 8 -14.20 7.25 -27.33
CA VAL A 8 -14.07 8.61 -26.81
C VAL A 8 -13.47 8.51 -25.41
N ALA A 9 -12.18 8.82 -25.28
CA ALA A 9 -11.53 9.02 -24.00
C ALA A 9 -11.76 10.47 -23.55
N ILE A 10 -12.64 10.68 -22.57
CA ILE A 10 -12.79 11.97 -21.90
C ILE A 10 -11.71 12.04 -20.81
N ALA A 11 -10.59 12.69 -21.11
CA ALA A 11 -9.60 13.05 -20.12
C ALA A 11 -10.03 14.38 -19.46
N CYS A 12 -10.59 14.30 -18.25
CA CYS A 12 -10.92 15.48 -17.44
C CYS A 12 -9.70 15.82 -16.57
N SER A 13 -8.82 16.69 -17.09
CA SER A 13 -7.65 17.19 -16.37
C SER A 13 -8.09 18.25 -15.34
N ILE A 14 -8.15 17.89 -14.06
CA ILE A 14 -8.33 18.87 -12.99
C ILE A 14 -6.96 19.50 -12.70
N LEU A 15 -6.76 20.73 -13.17
CA LEU A 15 -5.62 21.58 -12.80
C LEU A 15 -5.84 22.11 -11.37
N PHE A 16 -5.18 21.52 -10.39
CA PHE A 16 -5.01 22.15 -9.08
C PHE A 16 -3.88 23.17 -9.16
N ALA A 17 -4.23 24.46 -9.08
CA ALA A 17 -3.25 25.51 -8.82
C ALA A 17 -2.75 25.37 -7.38
N SER A 18 -1.49 24.97 -7.19
CA SER A 18 -0.84 24.99 -5.89
C SER A 18 -0.54 26.45 -5.51
N ALA A 19 -1.37 27.06 -4.69
CA ALA A 19 -0.97 28.25 -3.94
C ALA A 19 0.19 27.82 -3.02
N GLY A 20 1.36 28.42 -3.22
CA GLY A 20 2.53 28.19 -2.36
C GLY A 20 2.21 28.64 -0.95
N VAL A 21 1.96 27.68 -0.06
CA VAL A 21 2.04 27.91 1.38
C VAL A 21 3.53 27.88 1.70
N SER A 22 4.11 29.04 1.98
CA SER A 22 5.40 29.08 2.67
C SER A 22 5.23 28.40 4.01
N ALA A 23 5.80 27.20 4.16
CA ALA A 23 5.95 26.55 5.44
C ALA A 23 6.78 27.48 6.33
N GLN A 24 6.15 28.02 7.36
CA GLN A 24 6.84 28.75 8.40
C GLN A 24 7.75 27.73 9.10
N ASP A 25 9.05 28.03 9.14
CA ASP A 25 10.13 27.20 9.68
C ASP A 25 10.02 27.10 11.22
N ALA A 26 8.88 26.60 11.68
CA ALA A 26 8.66 26.22 13.06
C ALA A 26 9.43 24.93 13.30
N ALA A 27 10.21 24.88 14.39
CA ALA A 27 10.85 23.64 14.81
C ALA A 27 9.79 22.53 14.80
N PRO A 28 10.04 21.39 14.11
CA PRO A 28 9.03 20.37 13.91
C PRO A 28 8.50 19.94 15.27
N GLU A 29 7.20 20.13 15.45
CA GLU A 29 6.52 19.80 16.70
C GLU A 29 6.72 18.30 16.97
N VAL A 30 7.07 17.98 18.22
CA VAL A 30 7.28 16.59 18.64
C VAL A 30 5.93 15.89 18.61
N GLU A 31 5.72 15.05 17.61
CA GLU A 31 4.44 14.36 17.41
C GLU A 31 4.30 13.23 18.46
N PRO A 32 3.26 13.26 19.32
CA PRO A 32 3.06 12.25 20.35
C PRO A 32 2.47 10.95 19.80
N TRP A 33 1.71 11.02 18.72
CA TRP A 33 1.12 9.87 18.05
C TRP A 33 0.78 10.22 16.61
N ASN A 34 0.70 9.23 15.73
CA ASN A 34 0.16 9.40 14.40
C ASN A 34 -0.69 8.21 13.96
N ALA A 35 -1.63 8.48 13.05
CA ALA A 35 -2.41 7.46 12.37
C ALA A 35 -2.40 7.78 10.88
N LYS A 36 -1.84 6.87 10.09
CA LYS A 36 -1.85 6.93 8.62
C LYS A 36 -2.51 5.67 8.08
N PHE A 37 -2.92 5.72 6.83
CA PHE A 37 -3.63 4.60 6.19
C PHE A 37 -3.19 4.48 4.74
N GLN A 38 -3.07 3.24 4.27
CA GLN A 38 -2.85 2.94 2.86
C GLN A 38 -3.77 1.80 2.45
N ALA A 39 -4.43 1.95 1.31
CA ALA A 39 -5.14 0.88 0.65
C ALA A 39 -4.67 0.72 -0.79
N THR A 40 -4.74 -0.50 -1.29
CA THR A 40 -4.40 -0.86 -2.66
C THR A 40 -5.46 -1.82 -3.17
N TYR A 41 -6.04 -1.49 -4.31
CA TYR A 41 -7.02 -2.32 -4.99
C TYR A 41 -6.59 -2.52 -6.44
N ILE A 42 -6.42 -3.77 -6.83
CA ILE A 42 -6.05 -4.14 -8.21
C ILE A 42 -7.20 -4.95 -8.77
N TRP A 43 -7.66 -4.58 -9.96
CA TRP A 43 -8.71 -5.30 -10.66
C TRP A 43 -8.24 -5.66 -12.07
N GLN A 44 -8.44 -6.91 -12.44
CA GLN A 44 -8.02 -7.48 -13.70
C GLN A 44 -9.17 -8.30 -14.28
N LYS A 45 -9.23 -8.39 -15.61
CA LYS A 45 -10.16 -9.30 -16.30
C LYS A 45 -9.49 -9.84 -17.55
N HIS A 46 -9.97 -10.98 -18.01
CA HIS A 46 -9.75 -11.40 -19.39
C HIS A 46 -11.09 -11.72 -20.06
N PRO A 47 -11.23 -11.45 -21.37
CA PRO A 47 -12.35 -11.96 -22.13
C PRO A 47 -12.27 -13.48 -22.24
N GLY A 48 -13.37 -14.09 -22.69
CA GLY A 48 -13.32 -15.48 -23.11
C GLY A 48 -12.46 -15.64 -24.36
N PHE A 49 -11.77 -16.77 -24.48
CA PHE A 49 -10.91 -17.08 -25.61
C PHE A 49 -11.13 -18.52 -26.06
N SER A 50 -10.84 -18.83 -27.32
CA SER A 50 -10.93 -20.21 -27.82
C SER A 50 -9.72 -21.01 -27.34
N ALA A 51 -9.97 -22.18 -26.75
CA ALA A 51 -8.94 -23.13 -26.34
C ALA A 51 -9.23 -24.48 -27.00
N ALA A 52 -8.23 -25.06 -27.66
CA ALA A 52 -8.37 -26.39 -28.29
C ALA A 52 -8.53 -27.51 -27.25
N TYR A 53 -7.99 -27.30 -26.05
CA TYR A 53 -8.13 -28.16 -24.88
C TYR A 53 -7.96 -27.34 -23.59
N SER A 54 -8.55 -27.81 -22.49
CA SER A 54 -8.36 -27.26 -21.14
C SER A 54 -8.19 -28.41 -20.15
N GLY A 55 -7.19 -28.30 -19.26
CA GLY A 55 -6.94 -29.26 -18.19
C GLY A 55 -7.16 -28.65 -16.80
N PRO A 56 -6.99 -29.45 -15.73
CA PRO A 56 -7.26 -29.02 -14.35
C PRO A 56 -6.45 -27.81 -13.86
N ASN A 57 -5.27 -27.54 -14.43
CA ASN A 57 -4.39 -26.42 -14.08
C ASN A 57 -4.24 -25.40 -15.22
N SER A 58 -5.17 -25.39 -16.17
CA SER A 58 -5.20 -24.45 -17.30
C SER A 58 -5.99 -23.18 -16.95
N LEU A 59 -5.66 -22.07 -17.60
CA LEU A 59 -6.48 -20.87 -17.52
C LEU A 59 -7.84 -21.17 -18.16
N LEU A 60 -8.93 -20.83 -17.47
CA LEU A 60 -10.27 -21.03 -17.98
C LEU A 60 -10.50 -20.17 -19.23
N SER A 61 -11.06 -20.78 -20.27
CA SER A 61 -11.40 -20.12 -21.53
C SER A 61 -12.61 -19.20 -21.42
N THR A 62 -13.37 -19.29 -20.33
CA THR A 62 -14.50 -18.41 -20.04
C THR A 62 -14.04 -17.05 -19.54
N PRO A 63 -14.83 -15.97 -19.72
CA PRO A 63 -14.49 -14.68 -19.15
C PRO A 63 -14.39 -14.74 -17.62
N GLU A 64 -13.25 -14.34 -17.06
CA GLU A 64 -13.06 -14.23 -15.61
C GLU A 64 -12.67 -12.82 -15.19
N LYS A 65 -12.88 -12.54 -13.91
CA LYS A 65 -12.45 -11.32 -13.23
C LYS A 65 -11.61 -11.72 -12.02
N SER A 66 -10.50 -11.04 -11.83
CA SER A 66 -9.62 -11.17 -10.68
C SER A 66 -9.52 -9.82 -10.00
N TYR A 67 -9.44 -9.84 -8.67
CA TYR A 67 -9.17 -8.64 -7.91
C TYR A 67 -8.36 -8.96 -6.67
N SER A 68 -7.62 -7.99 -6.17
CA SER A 68 -6.94 -8.04 -4.88
C SER A 68 -7.12 -6.72 -4.16
N PHE A 69 -7.32 -6.80 -2.86
CA PHE A 69 -7.49 -5.67 -1.97
C PHE A 69 -6.59 -5.85 -0.76
N THR A 70 -5.84 -4.81 -0.44
CA THR A 70 -5.05 -4.75 0.78
C THR A 70 -5.16 -3.38 1.40
N SER A 71 -5.20 -3.36 2.72
CA SER A 71 -5.43 -2.16 3.51
C SER A 71 -4.64 -2.26 4.80
N THR A 72 -3.80 -1.26 5.08
CA THR A 72 -2.91 -1.22 6.23
C THR A 72 -3.13 0.08 6.99
N ALA A 73 -3.43 -0.02 8.28
CA ALA A 73 -3.38 1.12 9.18
C ALA A 73 -1.99 1.23 9.79
N TYR A 74 -1.40 2.41 9.80
CA TYR A 74 -0.10 2.69 10.42
C TYR A 74 -0.33 3.54 11.65
N LEU A 75 -0.24 2.91 12.83
CA LEU A 75 -0.46 3.55 14.11
C LEU A 75 0.88 3.69 14.82
N GLY A 76 1.28 4.92 15.10
CA GLY A 76 2.50 5.26 15.84
C GLY A 76 2.17 5.96 17.15
N LEU A 77 2.91 5.62 18.21
CA LEU A 77 2.77 6.22 19.53
C LEU A 77 4.15 6.47 20.14
N ARG A 78 4.38 7.67 20.65
CA ARG A 78 5.60 8.01 21.40
C ARG A 78 5.41 7.60 22.86
N LEU A 79 6.17 6.60 23.30
CA LEU A 79 6.13 6.10 24.68
C LEU A 79 7.00 6.95 25.63
N ALA A 80 8.15 7.40 25.13
CA ALA A 80 9.08 8.29 25.82
C ALA A 80 9.83 9.15 24.79
N ARG A 81 10.71 10.06 25.24
CA ARG A 81 11.39 11.06 24.39
C ARG A 81 11.91 10.49 23.07
N ASP A 82 12.57 9.33 23.13
CA ASP A 82 13.22 8.66 22.00
C ASP A 82 12.76 7.19 21.83
N THR A 83 11.59 6.86 22.39
CA THR A 83 11.00 5.50 22.33
C THR A 83 9.63 5.57 21.65
N GLU A 84 9.47 4.82 20.57
CA GLU A 84 8.26 4.81 19.75
C GLU A 84 7.71 3.39 19.62
N LEU A 85 6.39 3.24 19.67
CA LEU A 85 5.68 1.98 19.43
C LEU A 85 4.90 2.11 18.12
N TYR A 86 5.01 1.09 17.27
CA TYR A 86 4.25 1.00 16.04
C TYR A 86 3.42 -0.27 15.98
N PHE A 87 2.15 -0.13 15.61
CA PHE A 87 1.24 -1.23 15.36
C PHE A 87 0.61 -1.05 13.99
N ASN A 88 0.72 -2.06 13.13
CA ASN A 88 0.17 -2.03 11.78
C ASN A 88 -0.73 -3.25 11.53
N PRO A 89 -2.04 -3.17 11.84
CA PRO A 89 -2.97 -4.18 11.38
C PRO A 89 -3.15 -4.05 9.85
N GLU A 90 -3.23 -5.19 9.17
CA GLU A 90 -3.43 -5.28 7.72
C GLU A 90 -4.60 -6.21 7.39
N ALA A 91 -5.46 -5.78 6.48
CA ALA A 91 -6.55 -6.56 5.91
C ALA A 91 -6.25 -6.89 4.46
N VAL A 92 -6.43 -8.15 4.06
CA VAL A 92 -6.18 -8.64 2.70
C VAL A 92 -7.37 -9.45 2.18
N GLN A 93 -7.63 -9.35 0.89
CA GLN A 93 -8.63 -10.14 0.15
C GLN A 93 -8.17 -10.29 -1.29
N GLY A 94 -8.44 -11.41 -1.95
CA GLY A 94 -8.04 -11.54 -3.35
C GLY A 94 -8.60 -12.76 -4.07
N VAL A 95 -9.27 -12.54 -5.18
CA VAL A 95 -9.76 -13.59 -6.08
C VAL A 95 -8.85 -13.63 -7.30
N ALA A 96 -8.18 -14.77 -7.50
CA ALA A 96 -7.32 -15.01 -8.65
C ALA A 96 -8.09 -15.61 -9.82
N PHE A 97 -7.52 -15.49 -11.03
CA PHE A 97 -8.02 -16.26 -12.17
C PHE A 97 -7.82 -17.75 -11.96
N SER A 98 -8.83 -18.55 -12.33
CA SER A 98 -8.74 -20.02 -12.33
C SER A 98 -8.15 -20.62 -11.04
N GLY A 99 -8.44 -20.00 -9.89
CA GLY A 99 -7.95 -20.44 -8.59
C GLY A 99 -6.42 -20.43 -8.42
N LEU A 100 -5.71 -19.43 -8.96
CA LEU A 100 -4.24 -19.30 -8.98
C LEU A 100 -3.51 -20.28 -9.91
N THR A 101 -4.23 -20.98 -10.79
CA THR A 101 -3.64 -21.87 -11.80
C THR A 101 -3.75 -21.27 -13.20
N GLY A 102 -3.13 -21.90 -14.20
CA GLY A 102 -3.34 -21.55 -15.60
C GLY A 102 -2.36 -20.57 -16.25
N LEU A 103 -1.75 -19.67 -15.47
CA LEU A 103 -0.84 -18.63 -16.00
C LEU A 103 0.66 -18.91 -15.77
N GLY A 104 1.01 -20.05 -15.15
CA GLY A 104 2.39 -20.36 -14.76
C GLY A 104 2.95 -19.43 -13.68
N GLY A 105 2.12 -18.57 -13.10
CA GLY A 105 2.48 -17.60 -12.07
C GLY A 105 1.29 -16.74 -11.65
N LEU A 106 1.50 -15.86 -10.67
CA LEU A 106 0.48 -14.93 -10.19
C LEU A 106 0.23 -13.82 -11.22
N ASN A 107 -1.04 -13.50 -11.47
CA ASN A 107 -1.40 -12.38 -12.37
C ASN A 107 -1.10 -10.99 -11.77
N ASN A 108 -0.92 -10.91 -10.45
CA ASN A 108 -0.37 -9.74 -9.77
C ASN A 108 0.35 -10.18 -8.48
N SER A 109 1.29 -9.36 -8.01
CA SER A 109 2.07 -9.67 -6.82
C SER A 109 1.28 -9.55 -5.52
N GLU A 110 0.05 -9.03 -5.50
CA GLU A 110 -0.71 -8.91 -4.26
C GLU A 110 -1.45 -10.20 -3.88
N LEU A 111 -1.76 -11.03 -4.87
CA LEU A 111 -2.32 -12.37 -4.69
C LEU A 111 -1.32 -13.35 -4.02
N GLN A 112 -0.07 -12.95 -3.79
CA GLN A 112 0.87 -13.74 -2.97
C GLN A 112 0.51 -13.70 -1.47
N LYS A 113 -0.25 -12.68 -1.03
CA LYS A 113 -0.61 -12.51 0.38
C LYS A 113 -1.87 -13.26 0.77
N THR A 114 -2.78 -13.50 -0.17
CA THR A 114 -4.04 -14.20 0.10
C THR A 114 -4.66 -14.75 -1.17
N ALA A 115 -5.47 -15.80 -0.99
CA ALA A 115 -6.30 -16.39 -2.03
C ALA A 115 -7.68 -16.68 -1.43
N GLY A 116 -8.69 -15.94 -1.88
CA GLY A 116 -10.07 -16.06 -1.43
C GLY A 116 -10.84 -14.74 -1.43
N ALA A 117 -12.16 -14.86 -1.59
CA ALA A 117 -13.09 -13.73 -1.50
C ALA A 117 -13.36 -13.29 -0.05
N SER A 118 -12.81 -13.96 0.96
CA SER A 118 -12.98 -13.58 2.36
C SER A 118 -11.87 -12.61 2.78
N VAL A 119 -12.25 -11.52 3.46
CA VAL A 119 -11.29 -10.59 4.05
C VAL A 119 -10.61 -11.26 5.24
N THR A 120 -9.29 -11.30 5.23
CA THR A 120 -8.46 -11.79 6.33
C THR A 120 -7.73 -10.63 6.98
N LEU A 121 -7.90 -10.46 8.29
CA LEU A 121 -7.22 -9.44 9.08
C LEU A 121 -6.07 -10.10 9.85
N TYR A 122 -4.88 -9.49 9.79
CA TYR A 122 -3.72 -9.96 10.55
C TYR A 122 -2.84 -8.78 11.03
N ARG A 123 -1.90 -9.09 11.91
CA ARG A 123 -0.91 -8.12 12.41
C ARG A 123 0.31 -8.15 11.50
N ALA A 124 0.42 -7.18 10.60
CA ALA A 124 1.58 -7.08 9.70
C ALA A 124 2.84 -6.62 10.44
N ARG A 125 2.73 -5.62 11.32
CA ARG A 125 3.86 -5.15 12.13
C ARG A 125 3.44 -4.80 13.55
N LEU A 126 4.31 -5.12 14.50
CA LEU A 126 4.27 -4.63 15.88
C LEU A 126 5.71 -4.57 16.39
N PHE A 127 6.23 -3.36 16.60
CA PHE A 127 7.62 -3.17 17.02
C PHE A 127 7.76 -1.89 17.84
N VAL A 128 8.78 -1.88 18.68
CA VAL A 128 9.24 -0.68 19.38
C VAL A 128 10.53 -0.23 18.71
N ARG A 129 10.68 1.07 18.52
CA ARG A 129 11.90 1.71 18.04
C ARG A 129 12.50 2.56 19.14
N GLN A 130 13.75 2.31 19.48
CA GLN A 130 14.51 3.14 20.41
C GLN A 130 15.62 3.85 19.64
N THR A 131 15.70 5.17 19.80
CA THR A 131 16.77 5.98 19.22
C THR A 131 17.69 6.49 20.32
N TRP A 132 19.00 6.40 20.12
CA TRP A 132 20.00 7.05 20.97
C TRP A 132 20.77 8.06 20.13
N GLY A 133 20.64 9.34 20.48
CA GLY A 133 21.42 10.41 19.90
C GLY A 133 22.86 10.37 20.39
N LEU A 134 23.82 10.48 19.46
CA LEU A 134 25.25 10.61 19.75
C LEU A 134 25.69 12.09 19.75
N GLY A 135 24.73 13.02 19.69
CA GLY A 135 24.96 14.47 19.65
C GLY A 135 25.27 15.02 18.26
N GLY A 136 25.54 16.33 18.21
CA GLY A 136 25.86 17.07 17.00
C GLY A 136 24.64 17.74 16.36
N GLU A 137 24.63 17.77 15.03
CA GLU A 137 23.56 18.41 14.24
C GLU A 137 22.25 17.61 14.35
N ARG A 138 21.12 18.32 14.47
CA ARG A 138 19.78 17.73 14.48
C ARG A 138 19.08 17.96 13.15
N GLU A 139 18.34 16.96 12.71
CA GLU A 139 17.48 17.03 11.52
C GLU A 139 16.01 17.08 11.91
N ALA A 140 15.23 17.83 11.13
CA ALA A 140 13.78 17.79 11.16
C ALA A 140 13.28 16.54 10.45
N VAL A 141 12.25 15.92 11.00
CA VAL A 141 11.66 14.68 10.50
C VAL A 141 10.17 14.90 10.34
N GLU A 142 9.69 14.66 9.13
CA GLU A 142 8.27 14.74 8.82
C GLU A 142 7.51 13.49 9.29
N SER A 143 6.24 13.68 9.66
CA SER A 143 5.33 12.58 10.01
C SER A 143 5.02 11.72 8.79
N GLN A 144 5.30 10.41 8.87
CA GLN A 144 5.05 9.44 7.80
C GLN A 144 4.54 8.09 8.36
N ALA A 145 4.20 7.16 7.46
CA ALA A 145 3.90 5.79 7.85
C ALA A 145 5.11 5.18 8.57
N ASN A 146 4.92 4.71 9.81
CA ASN A 146 5.99 4.21 10.69
C ASN A 146 7.08 5.23 11.07
N GLN A 147 6.74 6.52 11.05
CA GLN A 147 7.62 7.61 11.50
C GLN A 147 6.82 8.76 12.12
N LEU A 148 7.11 9.08 13.38
CA LEU A 148 6.56 10.27 14.03
C LEU A 148 7.35 11.52 13.61
N GLY A 149 6.63 12.63 13.47
CA GLY A 149 7.23 13.95 13.26
C GLY A 149 8.03 14.43 14.48
N GLY A 150 9.03 15.27 14.24
CA GLY A 150 9.83 15.91 15.28
C GLY A 150 11.26 16.17 14.85
N SER A 151 12.18 16.22 15.81
CA SER A 151 13.62 16.41 15.54
C SER A 151 14.45 15.30 16.17
N ARG A 152 15.47 14.80 15.46
CA ARG A 152 16.41 13.77 15.95
C ARG A 152 17.85 14.11 15.57
N ASP A 153 18.80 13.56 16.31
CA ASP A 153 20.23 13.74 16.00
C ASP A 153 20.57 13.03 14.67
N LYS A 154 21.40 13.66 13.83
CA LYS A 154 21.90 13.04 12.60
C LYS A 154 22.81 11.85 12.91
N ASN A 155 23.65 11.98 13.93
CA ASN A 155 24.46 10.89 14.44
C ASN A 155 23.70 10.14 15.54
N ARG A 156 23.23 8.93 15.24
CA ARG A 156 22.37 8.16 16.15
C ARG A 156 22.50 6.66 15.93
N VAL A 157 22.16 5.91 16.97
CA VAL A 157 21.92 4.46 16.90
C VAL A 157 20.42 4.22 17.02
N VAL A 158 19.87 3.35 16.19
CA VAL A 158 18.45 2.97 16.20
C VAL A 158 18.35 1.46 16.39
N LEU A 159 17.56 1.04 17.37
CA LEU A 159 17.14 -0.34 17.59
C LEU A 159 15.66 -0.50 17.23
#